data_AF-A0A1F4F3X7-F1
#
_entry.id   AF-A0A1F4F3X7-F1
#
_cell.length_a   1.000
_cell.length_b   1.000
_cell.length_c   1.000
_cell.angle_alpha   90.00
_cell.angle_beta   90.00
_cell.angle_gamma   90.00
#
_symmetry.space_group_name_H-M   'P 1'
#
loop_
_entity.id
_entity.type
_entity.pdbx_description
1 polymer ?
#
loop_
_entity_poly.entity_id
_entity_poly.type
_entity_poly.pdbx_seq_one_letter_code
_entity_poly.pdbx_strand_id
1 'polypeptide(L)' 'MALKPGGATCQIREQIVEDPASGLTLQFEQREDGGARLVIVGEALKHGNREILFDAYGCMAATGTLVGSWRRPSWLKDAT' A
#
# COMPACT_ATOMS: atom_id res chain seq x y z
N MET A 1 -23.07 9.48 2.60
CA MET A 1 -23.09 8.78 1.30
C MET A 1 -24.30 7.85 1.29
N ALA A 2 -25.12 7.86 0.23
CA ALA A 2 -26.24 6.93 0.14
C ALA A 2 -25.71 5.51 -0.14
N LEU A 3 -26.08 4.54 0.70
CA LEU A 3 -25.81 3.12 0.47
C LEU A 3 -26.96 2.52 -0.33
N LYS A 4 -26.65 1.69 -1.32
CA LYS A 4 -27.69 0.93 -2.04
C LYS A 4 -28.41 -0.05 -1.08
N PRO A 5 -29.67 -0.43 -1.35
CA PRO A 5 -30.33 -1.51 -0.60
C PRO A 5 -29.46 -2.77 -0.57
N GLY A 6 -29.24 -3.33 0.62
CA GLY A 6 -28.35 -4.49 0.83
C GLY A 6 -26.85 -4.21 0.70
N GLY A 7 -26.45 -2.95 0.54
CA GLY A 7 -25.04 -2.54 0.54
C GLY A 7 -24.47 -2.46 1.96
N ALA A 8 -23.18 -2.76 2.09
CA ALA A 8 -22.40 -2.52 3.28
C ALA A 8 -21.17 -1.68 2.94
N THR A 9 -20.66 -0.95 3.92
CA THR A 9 -19.34 -0.33 3.81
C THR A 9 -18.27 -1.41 3.94
N CYS A 10 -17.29 -1.40 3.05
CA CYS A 10 -16.05 -2.14 3.26
C CYS A 10 -14.92 -1.16 3.52
N GLN A 11 -13.93 -1.61 4.29
CA GLN A 11 -12.66 -0.90 4.45
C GLN A 11 -11.60 -1.66 3.67
N ILE A 12 -10.93 -0.97 2.77
CA ILE A 12 -9.78 -1.52 2.05
C ILE A 12 -8.61 -1.52 3.04
N ARG A 13 -8.21 -2.72 3.48
CA ARG A 13 -7.06 -2.89 4.37
C ARG A 13 -5.74 -2.94 3.61
N GLU A 14 -5.79 -3.34 2.35
CA GLU A 14 -4.62 -3.42 1.50
C GLU A 14 -5.03 -3.19 0.04
N GLN A 15 -4.19 -2.47 -0.70
CA GLN A 15 -4.35 -2.25 -2.13
C GLN A 15 -2.97 -2.22 -2.80
N ILE A 16 -2.84 -2.91 -3.92
CA ILE A 16 -1.66 -2.86 -4.77
C ILE A 16 -2.07 -2.25 -6.11
N VAL A 17 -1.35 -1.22 -6.54
CA VAL A 17 -1.54 -0.56 -7.83
C VAL A 17 -0.25 -0.68 -8.61
N GLU A 18 -0.32 -1.37 -9.74
CA GLU A 18 0.78 -1.51 -10.69
C GLU A 18 0.62 -0.43 -11.77
N ASP A 19 1.67 0.37 -12.01
CA ASP A 19 1.71 1.35 -13.09
C ASP A 19 2.82 0.96 -14.09
N PRO A 20 2.46 0.26 -15.18
CA PRO A 20 3.43 -0.18 -16.18
C PRO A 20 4.17 0.97 -16.87
N ALA A 21 3.58 2.16 -16.95
CA ALA A 21 4.19 3.29 -17.66
C ALA A 21 5.38 3.87 -16.89
N SER A 22 5.29 3.94 -15.56
CA SER A 22 6.41 4.34 -14.70
C SER A 22 7.29 3.19 -14.25
N GLY A 23 6.80 1.94 -14.37
CA GLY A 23 7.46 0.76 -13.82
C GLY A 23 7.41 0.71 -12.28
N LEU A 24 6.49 1.46 -11.67
CA LEU A 24 6.31 1.50 -10.22
C LEU A 24 5.13 0.62 -9.78
N THR A 25 5.24 0.13 -8.57
CA THR A 25 4.13 -0.49 -7.84
C THR A 25 3.94 0.24 -6.52
N LEU A 26 2.70 0.64 -6.25
CA LEU A 26 2.27 1.31 -5.02
C LEU A 26 1.47 0.31 -4.20
N GLN A 27 1.94 0.00 -2.98
CA GLN A 27 1.21 -0.83 -2.04
C GLN A 27 0.79 0.01 -0.84
N PHE A 28 -0.51 0.03 -0.60
CA PHE A 28 -1.14 0.65 0.56
C PHE A 28 -1.51 -0.46 1.54
N GLU A 29 -1.16 -0.29 2.80
CA GLU A 29 -1.47 -1.22 3.89
C GLU A 29 -2.01 -0.45 5.09
N GLN A 30 -3.12 -0.91 5.66
CA GLN A 30 -3.57 -0.49 6.98
C GLN A 30 -2.77 -1.26 8.04
N ARG A 31 -2.19 -0.52 8.97
CA ARG A 31 -1.41 -1.06 10.09
C ARG A 31 -2.34 -1.38 11.26
N GLU A 32 -1.93 -2.30 12.13
CA GLU A 32 -2.72 -2.73 13.29
C GLU A 32 -2.96 -1.59 14.29
N ASP A 33 -2.08 -0.59 14.33
CA ASP A 33 -2.22 0.62 15.15
C ASP A 33 -3.23 1.64 14.58
N GLY A 34 -3.93 1.29 13.50
CA GLY A 34 -4.89 2.16 12.81
C GLY A 34 -4.25 3.14 11.83
N GLY A 35 -2.91 3.25 11.82
CA GLY A 35 -2.18 4.01 10.82
C GLY A 35 -2.20 3.35 9.45
N ALA A 36 -1.55 4.00 8.48
CA ALA A 36 -1.40 3.48 7.14
C ALA A 36 0.07 3.51 6.69
N ARG A 37 0.38 2.70 5.71
CA ARG A 37 1.71 2.59 5.10
C ARG A 37 1.56 2.62 3.60
N LEU A 38 2.41 3.39 2.95
CA LEU A 38 2.62 3.37 1.51
C LEU A 38 4.03 2.88 1.22
N VAL A 39 4.12 1.79 0.46
CA VAL A 39 5.37 1.29 -0.11
C VAL A 39 5.37 1.59 -1.61
N ILE A 40 6.46 2.19 -2.09
CA ILE A 40 6.68 2.48 -3.51
C ILE A 40 7.89 1.65 -3.94
N VAL A 41 7.68 0.72 -4.87
CA VAL A 41 8.73 -0.14 -5.41
C VAL A 41 8.86 -0.03 -6.91
N GLY A 42 10.05 -0.31 -7.45
CA GLY A 42 10.27 -0.41 -8.88
C GLY A 42 11.68 0.03 -9.29
N GLU A 43 12.14 -0.48 -10.43
CA GLU A 43 13.48 -0.20 -10.98
C GLU A 43 13.71 1.29 -11.29
N ALA A 44 12.64 2.07 -11.45
CA ALA A 44 12.72 3.52 -11.59
C ALA A 44 13.32 4.20 -10.33
N LEU A 45 13.29 3.54 -9.16
CA LEU A 45 13.84 4.04 -7.91
C LEU A 45 15.31 3.63 -7.72
N LYS A 46 16.22 4.37 -8.38
CA LYS A 46 17.68 4.09 -8.38
C LYS A 46 18.36 3.99 -7.01
N HIS A 47 17.76 4.55 -5.97
CA HIS A 47 18.31 4.61 -4.61
C HIS A 47 17.53 3.73 -3.61
N GLY A 48 16.81 2.74 -4.13
CA GLY A 48 16.00 1.82 -3.35
C GLY A 48 14.54 2.26 -3.21
N ASN A 49 13.71 1.28 -2.87
CA ASN A 49 12.28 1.42 -2.65
C ASN A 49 11.98 2.42 -1.52
N ARG A 50 10.80 3.03 -1.54
CA ARG A 50 10.38 4.02 -0.56
C ARG A 50 9.31 3.48 0.36
N GLU A 51 9.31 3.97 1.59
CA GLU A 51 8.29 3.73 2.59
C GLU A 51 7.84 5.07 3.18
N ILE A 52 6.53 5.24 3.30
CA ILE A 52 5.90 6.38 3.95
C ILE A 52 4.90 5.84 4.97
N LEU A 53 4.98 6.30 6.22
CA LEU A 53 4.07 5.95 7.29
C LEU A 53 3.16 7.12 7.58
N PHE A 54 1.88 6.82 7.72
CA PHE A 54 0.84 7.74 8.15
C PHE A 54 0.29 7.28 9.50
N ASP A 55 -0.07 8.24 10.35
CA ASP A 55 -0.79 7.98 11.58
C ASP A 55 -2.29 7.70 11.32
N ALA A 56 -3.04 7.44 12.39
CA ALA A 56 -4.47 7.14 12.32
C ALA A 56 -5.33 8.33 11.85
N TYR A 57 -4.78 9.54 11.79
CA TYR A 57 -5.45 10.74 11.29
C TYR A 57 -5.10 11.04 9.82
N GLY A 58 -4.25 10.20 9.21
CA GLY A 58 -3.77 10.39 7.85
C GLY A 58 -2.63 11.41 7.74
N CYS A 59 -2.04 11.85 8.85
CA CYS A 59 -0.88 12.72 8.83
C CYS A 59 0.40 11.90 8.63
N MET A 60 1.36 12.45 7.88
CA MET A 60 2.64 11.77 7.66
C MET A 60 3.41 11.68 8.99
N ALA A 61 3.69 10.46 9.43
CA ALA A 61 4.44 10.17 10.66
C ALA A 61 5.93 9.95 10.38
N ALA A 62 6.28 9.30 9.26
CA ALA A 62 7.67 9.05 8.86
C ALA A 62 7.80 8.77 7.35
N THR A 63 9.02 8.90 6.83
CA THR A 63 9.36 8.55 5.43
C THR A 63 10.82 8.12 5.32
N GLY A 64 11.12 7.22 4.39
CA GLY A 64 12.49 6.76 4.17
C GLY A 64 12.65 5.73 3.06
N THR A 65 13.84 5.15 2.98
CA THR A 65 14.09 3.96 2.15
C THR A 65 13.50 2.74 2.85
N LEU A 66 12.76 1.92 2.11
CA LEU A 66 12.24 0.66 2.62
C LEU A 66 13.41 -0.26 3.02
N VAL A 67 13.46 -0.63 4.29
CA VAL A 67 14.43 -1.60 4.81
C VAL A 67 13.82 -3.00 4.79
N GLY A 68 14.44 -3.93 4.06
CA GLY A 68 13.97 -5.30 3.89
C GLY A 68 13.20 -5.52 2.58
N SER A 69 12.58 -6.69 2.44
CA SER A 69 11.88 -7.06 1.20
C SER A 69 10.48 -6.44 1.13
N TRP A 70 10.12 -5.99 -0.06
CA TRP A 70 8.72 -5.77 -0.42
C TRP A 70 7.94 -7.08 -0.28
N ARG A 71 6.85 -7.05 0.49
CA ARG A 71 6.04 -8.24 0.80
C ARG A 71 4.74 -8.17 0.02
N ARG A 72 4.60 -9.02 -1.00
CA ARG A 72 3.29 -9.30 -1.61
C ARG A 72 2.53 -10.29 -0.75
N PRO A 73 1.21 -10.14 -0.60
CA PRO A 73 0.36 -11.12 0.05
C PRO A 73 0.58 -12.52 -0.53
N SER A 74 0.77 -13.51 0.36
CA SER A 74 1.10 -14.88 -0.06
C SER A 74 0.01 -15.53 -0.89
N TRP A 75 -1.25 -15.11 -0.74
CA TRP A 75 -2.39 -15.61 -1.51
C TRP A 75 -2.46 -15.07 -2.95
N LEU A 76 -1.65 -14.06 -3.31
CA LEU A 76 -1.47 -13.65 -4.71
C LEU A 76 -0.56 -14.60 -5.49
N LYS A 77 0.09 -15.58 -4.84
CA LYS A 77 1.04 -16.49 -5.48
C LYS A 77 0.37 -17.60 -6.31
N ASP A 78 -0.93 -17.79 -6.17
CA ASP A 78 -1.67 -18.90 -6.80
C ASP A 78 -2.40 -18.51 -8.10
N ALA A 79 -2.08 -17.34 -8.70
CA ALA A 79 -2.74 -16.83 -9.90
C ALA A 79 -1.92 -16.98 -11.21
N THR A 80 -0.98 -17.93 -11.26
CA THR A 80 -0.19 -18.26 -12.46
C THR A 80 -0.28 -19.73 -12.81
#